data_AF-A0A2V9BXE2-F1
#
_entry.id   AF-A0A2V9BXE2-F1
#
_cell.length_a   1.000
_cell.length_b   1.000
_cell.length_c   1.000
_cell.angle_alpha   90.00
_cell.angle_beta   90.00
_cell.angle_gamma   90.00
#
_symmetry.space_group_name_H-M   'P 1'
#
loop_
_entity.id
_entity.type
_entity.pdbx_description
1 polymer ?
#
loop_
_entity_poly.entity_id
_entity_poly.type
_entity_poly.pdbx_seq_one_letter_code
_entity_poly.pdbx_strand_id
1 'polypeptide(L)'
;RAHYDDITASRAAVLCGKGNNGGDGFVVARLLQEKGLKPSVYLFTGQDAVRGDASENLARLKKSGARIQEVTTGAKWEQIRGEVAKSRVIVDALLGT
;
A
#
# COMPACT_ATOMS: atom_id res chain seq x y z
N ARG A 1 -2.89 24.22 4.63
CA ARG A 1 -1.85 23.38 4.00
C ARG A 1 -1.33 22.48 5.11
N ALA A 2 -1.59 21.18 5.08
CA ALA A 2 -1.24 20.31 6.20
C ALA A 2 0.30 20.17 6.30
N HIS A 3 0.84 20.34 7.50
CA HIS A 3 2.27 20.32 7.82
C HIS A 3 2.81 18.87 7.79
N TYR A 4 3.11 18.36 6.59
CA TYR A 4 3.73 17.04 6.40
C TYR A 4 5.22 17.14 6.03
N ASP A 5 5.83 18.31 6.15
CA ASP A 5 7.22 18.55 5.72
C ASP A 5 8.24 17.71 6.53
N ASP A 6 7.87 17.27 7.74
CA ASP A 6 8.70 16.42 8.63
C ASP A 6 8.63 14.92 8.29
N ILE A 7 7.85 14.50 7.29
CA ILE A 7 7.69 13.08 6.94
C ILE A 7 8.23 12.73 5.55
N THR A 8 8.75 13.72 4.82
CA THR A 8 9.33 13.52 3.48
C THR A 8 10.49 12.51 3.55
N ALA A 9 10.66 11.68 2.52
CA ALA A 9 11.60 10.56 2.47
C ALA A 9 11.40 9.43 3.50
N SER A 10 10.41 9.53 4.40
CA SER A 10 10.09 8.47 5.35
C SER A 10 9.40 7.28 4.68
N ARG A 11 9.51 6.11 5.32
CA ARG A 11 8.80 4.89 4.93
C ARG A 11 7.32 5.01 5.26
N ALA A 12 6.47 4.59 4.33
CA ALA A 12 5.05 4.39 4.56
C ALA A 12 4.68 2.93 4.26
N ALA A 13 3.79 2.36 5.06
CA ALA A 13 3.16 1.09 4.77
C ALA A 13 1.72 1.35 4.32
N VAL A 14 1.30 0.72 3.23
CA VAL A 14 -0.09 0.74 2.78
C VAL A 14 -0.59 -0.69 2.77
N LEU A 15 -1.56 -1.00 3.62
CA LEU A 15 -2.12 -2.33 3.80
C LEU A 15 -3.38 -2.45 2.96
N CYS A 16 -3.33 -3.20 1.86
CA CYS A 16 -4.42 -3.24 0.88
C CYS A 16 -5.15 -4.58 0.91
N GLY A 17 -6.48 -4.53 0.86
CA GLY A 17 -7.33 -5.66 0.49
C GLY A 17 -7.49 -5.79 -1.04
N LYS A 18 -8.39 -6.69 -1.46
CA LYS A 18 -8.69 -6.94 -2.89
C LYS A 18 -9.75 -6.03 -3.50
N GLY A 19 -10.58 -5.41 -2.66
CA GLY A 19 -11.75 -4.63 -3.07
C GLY A 19 -11.42 -3.17 -3.39
N ASN A 20 -12.47 -2.35 -3.54
CA ASN A 20 -12.33 -0.93 -3.90
C ASN A 20 -11.49 -0.13 -2.91
N ASN A 21 -11.61 -0.40 -1.60
CA ASN A 21 -10.74 0.24 -0.60
C ASN A 21 -9.26 -0.09 -0.84
N GLY A 22 -8.93 -1.33 -1.21
CA GLY A 22 -7.58 -1.70 -1.63
C GLY A 22 -7.13 -0.92 -2.87
N GLY A 23 -8.05 -0.71 -3.81
CA GLY A 23 -7.90 0.21 -4.95
C GLY A 23 -7.52 1.63 -4.54
N ASP A 24 -8.22 2.21 -3.57
CA ASP A 24 -7.92 3.53 -3.00
C ASP A 24 -6.55 3.54 -2.33
N GLY A 25 -6.19 2.46 -1.63
CA GLY A 25 -4.84 2.27 -1.10
C GLY A 25 -3.76 2.33 -2.19
N PHE A 26 -3.99 1.72 -3.36
CA PHE A 26 -3.05 1.82 -4.49
C PHE A 26 -2.93 3.24 -5.05
N VAL A 27 -4.03 4.01 -5.04
CA VAL A 27 -4.00 5.44 -5.41
C VAL A 27 -3.19 6.21 -4.37
N VAL A 28 -3.47 6.02 -3.08
CA VAL A 28 -2.74 6.66 -1.98
C VAL A 28 -1.25 6.36 -2.06
N ALA A 29 -0.85 5.11 -2.32
CA ALA A 29 0.55 4.74 -2.46
C ALA A 29 1.26 5.54 -3.57
N ARG A 30 0.63 5.72 -4.75
CA ARG A 30 1.19 6.55 -5.82
C ARG A 30 1.33 8.02 -5.41
N LEU A 31 0.29 8.58 -4.78
CA LEU A 31 0.32 9.96 -4.29
C LEU A 31 1.40 10.16 -3.23
N LEU A 32 1.62 9.19 -2.34
CA LEU A 32 2.70 9.25 -1.35
C LEU A 32 4.09 9.26 -2.02
N GLN A 33 4.30 8.50 -3.11
CA GLN A 33 5.54 8.60 -3.90
C GLN A 33 5.72 9.99 -4.49
N GLU A 34 4.67 10.57 -5.09
CA GLU A 34 4.69 11.92 -5.66
C GLU A 34 4.98 13.01 -4.62
N LYS A 35 4.62 12.76 -3.36
CA LYS A 35 4.97 13.62 -2.21
C LYS A 35 6.35 13.34 -1.61
N GLY A 36 7.14 12.47 -2.22
CA GLY A 36 8.52 12.17 -1.81
C GLY A 36 8.65 11.16 -0.66
N LEU A 37 7.58 10.44 -0.29
CA LEU A 37 7.67 9.31 0.65
C LEU A 37 8.08 8.03 -0.08
N LYS A 38 8.41 6.99 0.70
CA LYS A 38 8.80 5.67 0.21
C LYS A 38 7.78 4.62 0.64
N PRO A 39 6.62 4.51 -0.04
CA PRO A 39 5.59 3.54 0.32
C PRO A 39 5.96 2.12 -0.13
N SER A 40 5.73 1.17 0.77
CA SER A 40 5.60 -0.25 0.48
C SER A 40 4.13 -0.65 0.58
N VAL A 41 3.59 -1.26 -0.47
CA VAL A 41 2.23 -1.80 -0.48
C VAL A 41 2.27 -3.27 -0.08
N TYR A 42 1.45 -3.63 0.91
CA TYR A 42 1.26 -4.98 1.39
C TYR A 42 -0.15 -5.42 1.03
N LEU A 43 -0.26 -6.28 0.01
CA LEU A 43 -1.54 -6.76 -0.51
C LEU A 43 -1.91 -8.06 0.17
N PHE A 44 -3.00 -8.09 0.94
CA PHE A 44 -3.45 -9.26 1.71
C PHE A 44 -4.27 -10.26 0.86
N THR A 45 -3.90 -10.37 -0.41
CA THR A 45 -4.46 -11.28 -1.38
C THR A 45 -3.45 -11.51 -2.51
N GLY A 46 -3.72 -12.44 -3.42
CA GLY A 46 -2.97 -12.52 -4.68
C GLY A 46 -3.33 -11.34 -5.58
N GLN A 47 -2.38 -10.82 -6.35
CA GLN A 47 -2.64 -9.74 -7.31
C GLN A 47 -3.69 -10.11 -8.37
N ASP A 48 -3.82 -11.40 -8.70
CA ASP A 48 -4.82 -11.98 -9.60
C ASP A 48 -6.26 -11.96 -9.04
N ALA A 49 -6.39 -11.89 -7.72
CA ALA A 49 -7.68 -11.78 -7.05
C ALA A 49 -8.22 -10.33 -7.03
N VAL A 50 -7.41 -9.34 -7.40
CA VAL A 50 -7.82 -7.94 -7.53
C VAL A 50 -8.53 -7.75 -8.86
N ARG A 51 -9.76 -7.21 -8.82
CA ARG A 51 -10.65 -7.09 -9.99
C ARG A 51 -11.31 -5.71 -10.06
N GLY A 52 -11.97 -5.44 -11.19
CA GLY A 52 -12.67 -4.17 -11.43
C GLY A 52 -11.72 -2.96 -11.32
N ASP A 53 -12.23 -1.84 -10.82
CA ASP A 53 -11.46 -0.58 -10.74
C ASP A 53 -10.18 -0.70 -9.88
N ALA A 54 -10.18 -1.55 -8.85
CA ALA A 54 -9.00 -1.82 -8.05
C ALA A 54 -7.87 -2.44 -8.90
N SER A 55 -8.19 -3.24 -9.91
CA SER A 55 -7.19 -3.87 -10.80
C SER A 55 -6.51 -2.85 -11.72
N GLU A 56 -7.26 -1.85 -12.21
CA GLU A 56 -6.71 -0.74 -12.98
C GLU A 56 -5.77 0.13 -12.12
N ASN A 57 -6.16 0.40 -10.87
CA ASN A 57 -5.30 1.11 -9.93
C ASN A 57 -4.04 0.31 -9.55
N LEU A 58 -4.15 -1.01 -9.40
CA LEU A 58 -3.01 -1.90 -9.20
C LEU A 58 -2.07 -1.87 -10.40
N ALA A 59 -2.59 -1.90 -11.63
CA ALA A 59 -1.79 -1.80 -12.85
C ALA A 59 -1.03 -0.47 -12.93
N ARG A 60 -1.66 0.63 -12.55
CA ARG A 60 -1.01 1.95 -12.48
C ARG A 60 0.05 2.01 -11.39
N LEU A 61 -0.18 1.39 -10.24
CA LEU A 61 0.79 1.29 -9.16
C LEU A 61 2.03 0.48 -9.57
N LYS A 62 1.85 -0.63 -10.30
CA LYS A 62 3.00 -1.39 -10.85
C LYS A 62 3.88 -0.51 -11.75
N LYS A 63 3.25 0.31 -12.60
CA LYS A 63 3.95 1.23 -13.49
C LYS A 63 4.70 2.35 -12.76
N SER A 64 4.31 2.71 -11.54
CA SER A 64 5.02 3.73 -10.74
C SER A 64 6.28 3.20 -10.05
N GLY A 65 6.56 1.89 -10.14
CA GLY A 65 7.69 1.26 -9.49
C GLY A 65 7.57 1.14 -7.97
N ALA A 66 6.37 1.35 -7.42
CA ALA A 66 6.11 1.10 -6.00
C ALA A 66 6.39 -0.36 -5.65
N ARG A 67 6.95 -0.59 -4.46
CA ARG A 67 7.15 -1.95 -3.95
C ARG A 67 5.81 -2.55 -3.56
N ILE A 68 5.45 -3.69 -4.15
CA ILE A 68 4.24 -4.44 -3.83
C ILE A 68 4.65 -5.82 -3.29
N GLN A 69 4.13 -6.19 -2.13
CA GLN A 69 4.34 -7.50 -1.51
C GLN A 69 3.00 -8.16 -1.22
N GLU A 70 2.81 -9.37 -1.74
CA GLU A 70 1.65 -10.19 -1.37
C GLU A 70 1.86 -10.81 0.03
N VAL A 71 0.84 -10.69 0.87
CA VAL A 71 0.78 -11.19 2.24
C VAL A 71 -0.44 -12.11 2.35
N THR A 72 -0.35 -13.26 1.70
CA THR A 72 -1.46 -14.23 1.57
C THR A 72 -1.54 -15.23 2.72
N THR A 73 -0.57 -15.24 3.64
CA THR A 73 -0.51 -16.17 4.76
C THR A 73 -0.08 -15.49 6.07
N GLY A 74 -0.48 -16.06 7.20
CA GLY A 74 -0.05 -15.59 8.53
C GLY A 74 1.47 -15.67 8.72
N ALA A 75 2.11 -16.72 8.20
CA ALA A 75 3.57 -16.84 8.24
C ALA A 75 4.27 -15.69 7.47
N LYS A 76 3.72 -15.30 6.31
CA LYS A 76 4.23 -14.16 5.55
C LYS A 76 4.03 -12.85 6.32
N TRP A 77 2.89 -12.69 7.00
CA TRP A 77 2.65 -11.54 7.87
C TRP A 77 3.70 -11.46 9.00
N GLU A 78 3.97 -12.56 9.71
CA GLU A 78 4.99 -12.57 10.77
C GLU A 78 6.38 -12.18 10.28
N GLN A 79 6.74 -12.51 9.04
CA GLN A 79 8.01 -12.08 8.43
C GLN A 79 8.07 -10.57 8.16
N ILE A 80 6.95 -9.92 7.82
CA ILE A 80 6.93 -8.52 7.35
C ILE A 80 6.37 -7.51 8.36
N ARG A 81 5.66 -7.96 9.41
CA ARG A 81 5.04 -7.08 10.42
C ARG A 81 6.05 -6.14 11.10
N GLY A 82 7.29 -6.60 11.28
CA GLY A 82 8.37 -5.78 11.85
C GLY A 82 8.85 -4.67 10.90
N GLU A 83 8.70 -4.85 9.59
CA GLU A 83 8.96 -3.79 8.60
C GLU A 83 7.81 -2.76 8.61
N VAL A 84 6.56 -3.25 8.61
CA VAL A 84 5.36 -2.41 8.67
C VAL A 84 5.40 -1.51 9.91
N ALA A 85 5.72 -2.08 11.08
CA ALA A 85 5.81 -1.36 12.36
C ALA A 85 6.90 -0.26 12.38
N LYS A 86 7.90 -0.32 11.50
CA LYS A 86 8.95 0.71 11.37
C LYS A 86 8.55 1.83 10.42
N SER A 87 7.38 1.75 9.78
CA SER A 87 6.89 2.82 8.91
C SER A 87 6.42 4.00 9.75
N ARG A 88 6.72 5.21 9.30
CA ARG A 88 6.29 6.43 10.00
C ARG A 88 4.80 6.70 9.78
N VAL A 89 4.26 6.20 8.67
CA VAL A 89 2.83 6.24 8.34
C VAL A 89 2.38 4.85 7.96
N ILE A 90 1.22 4.44 8.49
CA ILE A 90 0.52 3.23 8.07
C ILE A 90 -0.85 3.67 7.56
N VAL A 91 -1.16 3.28 6.33
CA VAL A 91 -2.48 3.45 5.71
C VAL A 91 -3.19 2.11 5.74
N ASP A 92 -4.33 2.05 6.41
CA ASP A 92 -5.22 0.89 6.38
C ASP A 92 -6.23 1.02 5.24
N ALA A 93 -6.11 0.12 4.27
CA ALA A 93 -6.98 -0.01 3.11
C ALA A 93 -7.44 -1.49 2.94
N LEU A 94 -7.55 -2.22 4.06
CA LEU A 94 -7.86 -3.65 4.06
C LEU A 94 -9.33 -3.94 3.74
N LEU A 95 -10.25 -3.28 4.44
CA LEU A 95 -11.69 -3.52 4.36
C LEU A 95 -12.42 -2.21 4.12
N GLY A 96 -13.38 -2.22 3.20
CA GLY A 96 -14.32 -1.11 2.98
C GLY A 96 -15.69 -1.45 3.54
N THR A 97 -16.69 -0.64 3.18
CA THR A 97 -18.11 -0.93 3.40
C THR A 97 -18.67 -1.89 2.35
#